data_AF-A0A1Q9Y6Y8-F1
#
_entry.id   AF-A0A1Q9Y6Y8-F1
#
_cell.length_a   1.000
_cell.length_b   1.000
_cell.length_c   1.000
_cell.angle_alpha   90.00
_cell.angle_beta   90.00
_cell.angle_gamma   90.00
#
_symmetry.space_group_name_H-M   'P 1'
#
loop_
_entity.id
_entity.type
_entity.pdbx_description
1 polymer ?
#
loop_
_entity_poly.entity_id
_entity_poly.type
_entity_poly.pdbx_seq_one_letter_code
_entity_poly.pdbx_strand_id
1 'polypeptide(L)'
;MNNVSGPVFSLHYIGLNLKKGVTAAHFEAFARERGIQIPAYPGWQWTLLKGLRGERQHQYLMLHEAPSAEDYARYIDANGDHTALAQAFWQQRPQALELIAQWKTFATFSERPTIFSHYAQVAENTRSTLPEGPNYQALAGQKPVARVIGIHNLALRPGVSPATFEQFITSNIHRIADYPGWKFHMMKCQGGSRIDQYVVMLEIESLESLNAFHPELDVSTERALQFVREHQDAERMNEEWRELASFSGAPQLYTDYLTIAGNGG
;
A
#
# COMPACT_ATOMS: atom_id res chain seq x y z
N MET A 1 7.50 -5.28 -24.45
CA MET A 1 8.08 -4.75 -23.20
C MET A 1 7.67 -3.29 -23.11
N ASN A 2 6.48 -3.01 -22.56
CA ASN A 2 6.07 -1.64 -22.30
C ASN A 2 6.71 -1.24 -20.98
N ASN A 3 7.66 -0.31 -21.03
CA ASN A 3 8.10 0.43 -19.86
C ASN A 3 6.87 1.17 -19.32
N VAL A 4 6.26 0.63 -18.27
CA VAL A 4 5.19 1.34 -17.58
C VAL A 4 5.87 2.43 -16.75
N SER A 5 5.74 3.68 -17.20
CA SER A 5 6.26 4.89 -16.53
C SER A 5 5.45 5.26 -15.27
N GLY A 6 4.83 4.28 -14.62
CA GLY A 6 3.98 4.46 -13.46
C GLY A 6 4.74 4.28 -12.14
N PRO A 7 4.08 4.62 -11.02
CA PRO A 7 4.68 4.49 -9.71
C PRO A 7 5.07 3.04 -9.38
N VAL A 8 6.10 2.91 -8.55
CA VAL A 8 6.53 1.63 -7.97
C VAL A 8 6.24 1.65 -6.48
N PHE A 9 5.50 0.64 -6.04
CA PHE A 9 5.14 0.46 -4.64
C PHE A 9 5.97 -0.66 -4.03
N SER A 10 6.57 -0.43 -2.87
CA SER A 10 7.33 -1.46 -2.15
C SER A 10 6.79 -1.68 -0.76
N LEU A 11 6.52 -2.95 -0.43
CA LEU A 11 5.91 -3.40 0.80
C LEU A 11 6.96 -4.13 1.65
N HIS A 12 7.28 -3.61 2.83
CA HIS A 12 8.24 -4.22 3.75
C HIS A 12 7.57 -4.66 5.04
N TYR A 13 7.82 -5.89 5.47
CA TYR A 13 7.18 -6.48 6.65
C TYR A 13 7.89 -6.08 7.95
N ILE A 14 7.24 -5.25 8.76
CA ILE A 14 7.85 -4.66 9.95
C ILE A 14 7.54 -5.52 11.19
N GLY A 15 8.58 -6.03 11.83
CA GLY A 15 8.48 -6.86 13.03
C GLY A 15 8.88 -6.08 14.28
N LEU A 16 8.04 -6.12 15.32
CA LEU A 16 8.36 -5.52 16.63
C LEU A 16 9.43 -6.33 17.37
N ASN A 17 10.29 -5.64 18.12
CA ASN A 17 11.30 -6.25 18.99
C ASN A 17 10.68 -6.67 20.34
N LEU A 18 9.76 -7.62 20.30
CA LEU A 18 8.99 -8.08 21.47
C LEU A 18 9.89 -8.60 22.61
N LYS A 19 11.05 -9.20 22.27
CA LYS A 19 12.01 -9.71 23.26
C LYS A 19 12.65 -8.61 24.12
N LYS A 20 12.62 -7.36 23.67
CA LYS A 20 13.08 -6.19 24.44
C LYS A 20 11.94 -5.51 25.23
N GLY A 21 10.76 -6.13 25.31
CA GLY A 21 9.59 -5.55 25.98
C GLY A 21 8.94 -4.40 25.21
N VAL A 22 9.23 -4.26 23.92
CA VAL A 22 8.60 -3.23 23.08
C VAL A 22 7.14 -3.58 22.85
N THR A 23 6.26 -2.63 23.14
CA THR A 23 4.82 -2.73 22.87
C THR A 23 4.47 -1.98 21.58
N ALA A 24 3.33 -2.32 20.98
CA ALA A 24 2.74 -1.54 19.89
C ALA A 24 2.63 -0.05 20.24
N ALA A 25 2.18 0.27 21.47
CA ALA A 25 2.03 1.66 21.91
C ALA A 25 3.37 2.41 21.93
N HIS A 26 4.45 1.80 22.43
CA HIS A 26 5.77 2.42 22.42
C HIS A 26 6.26 2.72 21.01
N PHE A 27 6.11 1.74 20.11
CA PHE A 27 6.55 1.88 18.71
C PHE A 27 5.74 2.94 17.96
N GLU A 28 4.41 2.91 18.09
CA GLU A 28 3.53 3.85 17.38
C GLU A 28 3.70 5.29 17.88
N ALA A 29 3.91 5.50 19.19
CA ALA A 29 4.21 6.82 19.73
C ALA A 29 5.52 7.37 19.13
N PHE A 30 6.59 6.57 19.16
CA PHE A 30 7.85 6.95 18.52
C PHE A 30 7.68 7.24 17.03
N ALA A 31 6.97 6.39 16.28
CA ALA A 31 6.77 6.55 14.85
C ALA A 31 6.04 7.87 14.52
N ARG A 32 5.00 8.22 15.28
CA ARG A 32 4.22 9.45 15.11
C ARG A 32 4.97 10.73 15.49
N GLU A 33 5.75 10.69 16.58
CA GLU A 33 6.38 11.89 17.13
C GLU A 33 7.75 12.17 16.51
N ARG A 34 8.51 11.11 16.25
CA ARG A 34 9.91 11.21 15.80
C ARG A 34 10.16 10.49 14.49
N GLY A 35 9.50 9.36 14.24
CA GLY A 35 9.64 8.60 13.00
C GLY A 35 9.28 9.42 11.77
N ILE A 36 8.26 10.28 11.85
CA ILE A 36 7.86 11.19 10.75
C ILE A 36 8.98 12.14 10.28
N GLN A 37 10.01 12.36 11.09
CA GLN A 37 11.16 13.21 10.73
C GLN A 37 12.17 12.46 9.84
N ILE A 38 12.01 11.15 9.64
CA ILE A 38 12.82 10.36 8.71
C ILE A 38 12.39 10.75 7.28
N PRO A 39 13.27 11.35 6.46
CA PRO A 39 12.91 11.76 5.12
C PRO A 39 12.74 10.54 4.21
N ALA A 40 11.94 10.68 3.16
CA ALA A 40 12.00 9.78 2.01
C ALA A 40 13.07 10.23 1.02
N TYR A 41 13.40 9.36 0.05
CA TYR A 41 14.17 9.78 -1.12
C TYR A 41 13.42 10.88 -1.89
N PRO A 42 14.11 11.72 -2.68
CA PRO A 42 13.47 12.76 -3.48
C PRO A 42 12.29 12.23 -4.32
N GLY A 43 11.11 12.81 -4.10
CA GLY A 43 9.86 12.43 -4.78
C GLY A 43 9.15 11.20 -4.21
N TRP A 44 9.79 10.45 -3.29
CA TRP A 44 9.18 9.27 -2.69
C TRP A 44 8.26 9.63 -1.53
N GLN A 45 7.34 8.71 -1.24
CA GLN A 45 6.57 8.69 0.00
C GLN A 45 6.82 7.38 0.74
N TRP A 46 6.81 7.41 2.06
CA TRP A 46 6.74 6.24 2.91
C TRP A 46 5.59 6.38 3.91
N THR A 47 4.96 5.25 4.24
CA THR A 47 3.87 5.18 5.19
C THR A 47 3.98 3.91 6.02
N LEU A 48 3.92 4.06 7.34
CA LEU A 48 3.80 2.93 8.26
C LEU A 48 2.33 2.56 8.42
N LEU A 49 2.03 1.30 8.13
CA LEU A 49 0.71 0.71 8.15
C LEU A 49 0.58 -0.27 9.31
N LYS A 50 -0.58 -0.30 9.96
CA LYS A 50 -0.94 -1.31 10.97
C LYS A 50 -2.18 -2.06 10.53
N GLY A 51 -2.09 -3.39 10.47
CA GLY A 51 -3.20 -4.24 10.07
C GLY A 51 -4.40 -4.06 11.01
N LEU A 52 -5.52 -3.66 10.42
CA LEU A 52 -6.78 -3.40 11.10
C LEU A 52 -7.64 -4.66 11.15
N ARG A 53 -7.78 -5.33 10.01
CA ARG A 53 -8.57 -6.56 9.81
C ARG A 53 -8.04 -7.37 8.64
N GLY A 54 -8.44 -8.63 8.55
CA GLY A 54 -7.87 -9.60 7.63
C GLY A 54 -6.67 -10.32 8.24
N GLU A 55 -5.80 -10.89 7.41
CA GLU A 55 -4.78 -11.85 7.84
C GLU A 55 -3.72 -11.27 8.78
N ARG A 56 -3.39 -9.99 8.61
CA ARG A 56 -2.25 -9.36 9.29
C ARG A 56 -2.69 -8.39 10.38
N GLN A 57 -3.81 -8.69 11.05
CA GLN A 57 -4.29 -7.87 12.15
C GLN A 57 -3.19 -7.66 13.21
N HIS A 58 -3.01 -6.40 13.62
CA HIS A 58 -1.99 -5.94 14.57
C HIS A 58 -0.53 -6.11 14.12
N GLN A 59 -0.27 -6.48 12.87
CA GLN A 59 1.07 -6.50 12.28
C GLN A 59 1.34 -5.20 11.51
N TYR A 60 2.62 -4.94 11.24
CA TYR A 60 3.05 -3.69 10.60
C TYR A 60 3.64 -3.93 9.21
N LEU A 61 3.41 -2.97 8.33
CA LEU A 61 3.98 -2.92 6.98
C LEU A 61 4.51 -1.50 6.73
N MET A 62 5.68 -1.36 6.12
CA MET A 62 6.11 -0.09 5.55
C MET A 62 5.81 -0.10 4.06
N LEU A 63 4.97 0.82 3.61
CA LEU A 63 4.69 1.11 2.21
C LEU A 63 5.64 2.22 1.76
N HIS A 64 6.37 2.00 0.68
CA HIS A 64 7.10 3.03 -0.05
C HIS A 64 6.47 3.20 -1.43
N GLU A 65 6.40 4.45 -1.90
CA GLU A 65 5.94 4.81 -3.23
C GLU A 65 7.03 5.65 -3.90
N ALA A 66 7.55 5.15 -5.01
CA ALA A 66 8.48 5.86 -5.89
C ALA A 66 7.73 6.35 -7.13
N PRO A 67 8.05 7.54 -7.67
CA PRO A 67 7.34 8.11 -8.82
C PRO A 67 7.39 7.24 -10.08
N SER A 68 8.48 6.50 -10.26
CA SER A 68 8.71 5.65 -11.42
C SER A 68 9.66 4.50 -11.12
N ALA A 69 9.74 3.52 -12.01
CA ALA A 69 10.73 2.46 -11.93
C ALA A 69 12.18 2.98 -12.02
N GLU A 70 12.43 4.06 -12.76
CA GLU A 70 13.74 4.70 -12.82
C GLU A 70 14.10 5.33 -11.47
N ASP A 71 13.17 6.08 -10.87
CA ASP A 71 13.38 6.69 -9.56
C ASP A 71 13.51 5.65 -8.45
N TYR A 72 12.83 4.50 -8.58
CA TYR A 72 13.05 3.35 -7.70
C TYR A 72 14.48 2.81 -7.80
N ALA A 73 14.91 2.49 -9.03
CA ALA A 73 16.21 1.89 -9.33
C ALA A 73 17.42 2.79 -9.00
N ARG A 74 17.22 4.11 -8.92
CA ARG A 74 18.25 5.05 -8.45
C ARG A 74 18.70 4.77 -7.02
N TYR A 75 17.79 4.30 -6.16
CA TYR A 75 18.05 4.14 -4.72
C TYR A 75 18.09 2.68 -4.27
N ILE A 76 17.33 1.80 -4.92
CA ILE A 76 17.24 0.38 -4.57
C ILE A 76 17.64 -0.48 -5.76
N ASP A 77 18.54 -1.44 -5.55
CA ASP A 77 18.95 -2.39 -6.59
C ASP A 77 17.98 -3.58 -6.73
N ALA A 78 18.26 -4.47 -7.69
CA ALA A 78 17.43 -5.65 -7.94
C ALA A 78 17.36 -6.65 -6.77
N ASN A 79 18.28 -6.57 -5.80
CA ASN A 79 18.30 -7.42 -4.60
C ASN A 79 17.61 -6.76 -3.40
N GLY A 80 17.15 -5.51 -3.55
CA GLY A 80 16.61 -4.70 -2.45
C GLY A 80 17.69 -4.00 -1.62
N ASP A 81 18.93 -3.90 -2.11
CA ASP A 81 20.00 -3.17 -1.43
C ASP A 81 20.01 -1.69 -1.78
N HIS A 82 20.53 -0.88 -0.85
CA HIS A 82 20.84 0.51 -1.13
C HIS A 82 21.93 0.62 -2.19
N THR A 83 21.65 1.33 -3.27
CA THR A 83 22.66 1.76 -4.24
C THR A 83 23.67 2.72 -3.60
N ALA A 84 24.76 3.03 -4.31
CA ALA A 84 25.72 4.05 -3.89
C ALA A 84 25.05 5.42 -3.68
N LEU A 85 24.05 5.77 -4.48
CA LEU A 85 23.32 7.03 -4.33
C LEU A 85 22.46 7.03 -3.06
N ALA A 86 21.79 5.92 -2.75
CA ALA A 86 21.08 5.76 -1.49
C ALA A 86 22.01 5.85 -0.27
N GLN A 87 23.18 5.22 -0.35
CA GLN A 87 24.19 5.31 0.72
C GLN A 87 24.66 6.74 0.92
N ALA A 88 24.98 7.47 -0.16
CA ALA A 88 25.37 8.88 -0.09
C ALA A 88 24.25 9.77 0.46
N PHE A 89 23.00 9.54 0.03
CA PHE A 89 21.83 10.26 0.54
C PHE A 89 21.71 10.16 2.07
N TRP A 90 21.88 8.95 2.62
CA TRP A 90 21.81 8.73 4.07
C TRP A 90 23.04 9.26 4.82
N GLN A 91 24.25 9.12 4.26
CA GLN A 91 25.48 9.66 4.86
C GLN A 91 25.44 11.18 5.03
N GLN A 92 24.78 11.89 4.12
CA GLN A 92 24.57 13.34 4.21
C GLN A 92 23.50 13.74 5.26
N ARG A 93 22.83 12.77 5.88
CA ARG A 93 21.71 12.98 6.82
C ARG A 93 21.94 12.20 8.13
N PRO A 94 22.96 12.55 8.92
CA PRO A 94 23.29 11.82 10.15
C PRO A 94 22.13 11.79 11.17
N GLN A 95 21.35 12.87 11.25
CA GLN A 95 20.17 12.92 12.13
C GLN A 95 19.10 11.87 11.75
N ALA A 96 18.91 11.62 10.44
CA ALA A 96 18.00 10.57 9.99
C ALA A 96 18.54 9.17 10.33
N LEU A 97 19.86 8.96 10.22
CA LEU A 97 20.50 7.71 10.63
C LEU A 97 20.35 7.44 12.14
N GLU A 98 20.43 8.47 12.98
CA GLU A 98 20.16 8.36 14.42
C GLU A 98 18.70 7.97 14.69
N LEU A 99 17.74 8.59 13.99
CA LEU A 99 16.32 8.23 14.07
C LEU A 99 16.06 6.80 13.62
N ILE A 100 16.68 6.35 12.53
CA ILE A 100 16.59 4.97 12.03
C ILE A 100 17.22 4.00 13.04
N ALA A 101 18.37 4.34 13.64
CA ALA A 101 18.99 3.53 14.69
C ALA A 101 18.06 3.40 15.91
N GLN A 102 17.39 4.50 16.29
CA GLN A 102 16.40 4.48 17.36
C GLN A 102 15.16 3.65 16.98
N TRP A 103 14.64 3.78 15.75
CA TRP A 103 13.55 2.94 15.23
C TRP A 103 13.89 1.46 15.37
N LYS A 104 15.11 1.07 15.03
CA LYS A 104 15.62 -0.31 15.12
C LYS A 104 15.68 -0.86 16.55
N THR A 105 15.57 -0.02 17.57
CA THR A 105 15.38 -0.48 18.95
C THR A 105 13.95 -0.99 19.20
N PHE A 106 12.96 -0.46 18.48
CA PHE A 106 11.55 -0.80 18.59
C PHE A 106 11.12 -1.90 17.61
N ALA A 107 11.52 -1.80 16.34
CA ALA A 107 11.07 -2.68 15.27
C ALA A 107 12.11 -2.84 14.16
N THR A 108 11.92 -3.77 13.23
CA THR A 108 12.72 -3.78 11.99
C THR A 108 12.45 -2.52 11.17
N PHE A 109 13.34 -2.23 10.23
CA PHE A 109 13.22 -1.11 9.31
C PHE A 109 13.14 -1.60 7.86
N SER A 110 12.70 -0.76 6.93
CA SER A 110 12.55 -1.10 5.49
C SER A 110 13.91 -1.15 4.77
N GLU A 111 14.76 -2.07 5.21
CA GLU A 111 16.03 -2.45 4.62
C GLU A 111 16.24 -3.95 4.88
N ARG A 112 17.14 -4.60 4.13
CA ARG A 112 17.47 -6.01 4.40
C ARG A 112 17.97 -6.18 5.86
N PRO A 113 17.62 -7.30 6.54
CA PRO A 113 17.01 -8.52 6.01
C PRO A 113 15.47 -8.53 6.05
N THR A 114 14.80 -7.38 6.19
CA THR A 114 13.33 -7.32 6.20
C THR A 114 12.76 -7.92 4.91
N ILE A 115 11.76 -8.80 5.05
CA ILE A 115 11.05 -9.39 3.92
C ILE A 115 10.34 -8.26 3.17
N PHE A 116 10.42 -8.28 1.84
CA PHE A 116 9.79 -7.25 1.03
C PHE A 116 9.33 -7.77 -0.33
N SER A 117 8.47 -6.98 -0.96
CA SER A 117 8.02 -7.13 -2.33
C SER A 117 7.99 -5.74 -2.97
N HIS A 118 8.20 -5.63 -4.27
CA HIS A 118 7.92 -4.39 -5.00
C HIS A 118 7.04 -4.67 -6.22
N TYR A 119 6.20 -3.70 -6.54
CA TYR A 119 5.12 -3.80 -7.50
C TYR A 119 5.17 -2.61 -8.45
N ALA A 120 4.87 -2.87 -9.72
CA ALA A 120 4.59 -1.82 -10.69
C ALA A 120 3.07 -1.67 -10.85
N GLN A 121 2.60 -0.43 -10.99
CA GLN A 121 1.21 -0.16 -11.33
C GLN A 121 0.88 -0.70 -12.73
N VAL A 122 -0.15 -1.52 -12.84
CA VAL A 122 -0.70 -1.98 -14.13
C VAL A 122 -1.75 -1.01 -14.62
N ALA A 123 -2.65 -0.60 -13.73
CA ALA A 123 -3.73 0.33 -14.03
C ALA A 123 -4.21 1.01 -12.74
N GLU A 124 -4.80 2.18 -12.89
CA GLU A 124 -5.41 2.97 -11.82
C GLU A 124 -6.71 3.57 -12.35
N ASN A 125 -7.72 3.63 -11.49
CA ASN A 125 -8.95 4.31 -11.83
C ASN A 125 -8.79 5.83 -11.72
N THR A 126 -8.79 6.52 -12.86
CA THR A 126 -8.59 7.98 -12.92
C THR A 126 -9.82 8.79 -12.52
N ARG A 127 -10.94 8.13 -12.16
CA ARG A 127 -12.20 8.78 -11.74
C ARG A 127 -12.40 8.81 -10.23
N SER A 128 -11.40 8.41 -9.46
CA SER A 128 -11.43 8.47 -8.00
C SER A 128 -11.75 9.88 -7.49
N THR A 129 -12.54 9.95 -6.41
CA THR A 129 -12.83 11.20 -5.70
C THR A 129 -12.00 11.35 -4.41
N LEU A 130 -11.03 10.46 -4.19
CA LEU A 130 -10.08 10.57 -3.09
C LEU A 130 -9.28 11.88 -3.24
N PRO A 131 -9.24 12.75 -2.21
CA PRO A 131 -8.42 13.96 -2.27
C PRO A 131 -6.94 13.63 -2.47
N GLU A 132 -6.22 14.42 -3.26
CA GLU A 132 -4.77 14.28 -3.42
C GLU A 132 -4.02 14.49 -2.10
N GLY A 133 -2.86 13.84 -1.96
CA GLY A 133 -1.98 14.01 -0.80
C GLY A 133 -1.53 12.69 -0.16
N PRO A 134 -0.75 12.77 0.94
CA PRO A 134 -0.14 11.61 1.56
C PRO A 134 -1.14 10.73 2.31
N ASN A 135 -0.81 9.45 2.44
CA ASN A 135 -1.58 8.48 3.23
C ASN A 135 -1.60 8.79 4.73
N TYR A 136 -0.61 9.54 5.22
CA TYR A 136 -0.55 10.06 6.57
C TYR A 136 0.02 11.48 6.60
N GLN A 137 -0.64 12.37 7.31
CA GLN A 137 -0.14 13.72 7.59
C GLN A 137 -0.63 14.19 8.96
N ALA A 138 0.29 14.75 9.75
CA ALA A 138 0.00 15.32 11.05
C ALA A 138 0.54 16.76 11.10
N LEU A 139 -0.35 17.74 10.95
CA LEU A 139 -0.02 19.16 11.07
C LEU A 139 -0.56 19.73 12.37
N ALA A 140 0.21 20.65 12.98
CA ALA A 140 -0.18 21.30 14.23
C ALA A 140 -1.53 22.03 14.09
N GLY A 141 -2.47 21.73 14.97
CA GLY A 141 -3.80 22.36 14.99
C GLY A 141 -4.81 21.82 13.97
N GLN A 142 -4.47 20.77 13.21
CA GLN A 142 -5.38 20.14 12.25
C GLN A 142 -5.68 18.69 12.64
N LYS A 143 -6.84 18.17 12.20
CA LYS A 143 -7.14 16.74 12.32
C LYS A 143 -6.15 15.98 11.44
N PRO A 144 -5.45 14.95 11.96
CA PRO A 144 -4.52 14.18 11.13
C PRO A 144 -5.24 13.51 9.96
N VAL A 145 -4.58 13.49 8.81
CA VAL A 145 -4.93 12.61 7.70
C VAL A 145 -4.39 11.23 8.04
N ALA A 146 -5.27 10.23 8.07
CA ALA A 146 -4.91 8.84 8.29
C ALA A 146 -5.81 7.96 7.42
N ARG A 147 -5.34 7.68 6.20
CA ARG A 147 -6.04 6.81 5.25
C ARG A 147 -6.06 5.36 5.74
N VAL A 148 -6.96 4.58 5.17
CA VAL A 148 -6.89 3.13 5.21
C VAL A 148 -6.33 2.64 3.88
N ILE A 149 -5.39 1.70 3.94
CA ILE A 149 -4.81 1.05 2.77
C ILE A 149 -5.26 -0.40 2.75
N GLY A 150 -6.07 -0.79 1.78
CA GLY A 150 -6.41 -2.19 1.52
C GLY A 150 -5.37 -2.84 0.63
N ILE A 151 -4.86 -4.02 0.98
CA ILE A 151 -3.96 -4.82 0.12
C ILE A 151 -4.55 -6.21 -0.02
N HIS A 152 -5.06 -6.51 -1.22
CA HIS A 152 -5.82 -7.72 -1.51
C HIS A 152 -5.08 -8.52 -2.59
N ASN A 153 -4.60 -9.72 -2.25
CA ASN A 153 -3.85 -10.55 -3.20
C ASN A 153 -4.78 -11.22 -4.19
N LEU A 154 -4.33 -11.34 -5.43
CA LEU A 154 -5.07 -11.98 -6.50
C LEU A 154 -4.32 -13.16 -7.09
N ALA A 155 -5.05 -14.21 -7.41
CA ALA A 155 -4.57 -15.39 -8.11
C ALA A 155 -5.30 -15.51 -9.45
N LEU A 156 -4.55 -15.72 -10.54
CA LEU A 156 -5.14 -15.99 -11.84
C LEU A 156 -5.85 -17.35 -11.86
N ARG A 157 -6.91 -17.46 -12.65
CA ARG A 157 -7.57 -18.75 -12.91
C ARG A 157 -6.65 -19.67 -13.71
N PRO A 158 -6.83 -21.01 -13.62
CA PRO A 158 -6.07 -21.95 -14.43
C PRO A 158 -6.15 -21.62 -15.92
N GLY A 159 -5.00 -21.58 -16.60
CA GLY A 159 -4.91 -21.31 -18.04
C GLY A 159 -4.95 -19.82 -18.42
N VAL A 160 -5.21 -18.91 -17.48
CA VAL A 160 -5.18 -17.46 -17.76
C VAL A 160 -3.74 -16.96 -17.70
N SER A 161 -3.29 -16.34 -18.79
CA SER A 161 -1.95 -15.76 -18.85
C SER A 161 -1.91 -14.37 -18.20
N PRO A 162 -0.75 -13.96 -17.63
CA PRO A 162 -0.51 -12.59 -17.16
C PRO A 162 -0.89 -11.52 -18.19
N ALA A 163 -0.51 -11.72 -19.45
CA ALA A 163 -0.79 -10.78 -20.53
C ALA A 163 -2.29 -10.67 -20.84
N THR A 164 -3.02 -11.78 -20.81
CA THR A 164 -4.49 -11.79 -20.99
C THR A 164 -5.17 -10.99 -19.89
N PHE A 165 -4.80 -11.23 -18.63
CA PHE A 165 -5.38 -10.52 -17.48
C PHE A 165 -5.02 -9.03 -17.50
N GLU A 166 -3.76 -8.68 -17.72
CA GLU A 166 -3.32 -7.28 -17.80
C GLU A 166 -3.98 -6.52 -18.95
N GLN A 167 -4.16 -7.15 -20.11
CA GLN A 167 -4.89 -6.55 -21.22
C GLN A 167 -6.36 -6.30 -20.86
N PHE A 168 -7.01 -7.27 -20.20
CA PHE A 168 -8.38 -7.09 -19.72
C PHE A 168 -8.49 -5.91 -18.76
N ILE A 169 -7.62 -5.85 -17.74
CA ILE A 169 -7.65 -4.77 -16.74
C ILE A 169 -7.40 -3.41 -17.39
N THR A 170 -6.32 -3.27 -18.17
CA THR A 170 -5.98 -1.97 -18.78
C THR A 170 -7.03 -1.49 -19.78
N SER A 171 -7.69 -2.41 -20.51
CA SER A 171 -8.78 -2.06 -21.43
C SER A 171 -10.07 -1.68 -20.71
N ASN A 172 -10.32 -2.21 -19.50
CA ASN A 172 -11.59 -2.08 -18.78
C ASN A 172 -11.52 -1.24 -17.49
N ILE A 173 -10.36 -0.68 -17.14
CA ILE A 173 -10.17 0.06 -15.88
C ILE A 173 -11.18 1.20 -15.70
N HIS A 174 -11.59 1.84 -16.80
CA HIS A 174 -12.58 2.91 -16.82
C HIS A 174 -14.01 2.48 -16.42
N ARG A 175 -14.27 1.17 -16.36
CA ARG A 175 -15.54 0.57 -15.93
C ARG A 175 -15.58 0.32 -14.43
N ILE A 176 -14.43 0.36 -13.74
CA ILE A 176 -14.39 0.27 -12.27
C ILE A 176 -15.04 1.53 -11.69
N ALA A 177 -15.90 1.33 -10.69
CA ALA A 177 -16.53 2.40 -9.93
C ALA A 177 -15.97 2.38 -8.50
N ASP A 178 -15.13 3.36 -8.17
CA ASP A 178 -14.60 3.52 -6.83
C ASP A 178 -15.68 4.11 -5.92
N TYR A 179 -15.81 3.60 -4.69
CA TYR A 179 -16.64 4.27 -3.69
C TYR A 179 -16.15 5.72 -3.49
N PRO A 180 -17.05 6.67 -3.16
CA PRO A 180 -16.65 8.03 -2.84
C PRO A 180 -15.53 8.09 -1.78
N GLY A 181 -14.42 8.76 -2.10
CA GLY A 181 -13.24 8.85 -1.24
C GLY A 181 -12.35 7.60 -1.27
N TRP A 182 -12.48 6.72 -2.27
CA TRP A 182 -11.63 5.56 -2.48
C TRP A 182 -10.87 5.70 -3.79
N LYS A 183 -9.70 5.09 -3.88
CA LYS A 183 -8.89 5.01 -5.10
C LYS A 183 -8.40 3.59 -5.31
N PHE A 184 -8.65 3.06 -6.51
CA PHE A 184 -8.26 1.72 -6.91
C PHE A 184 -6.94 1.69 -7.69
N HIS A 185 -6.04 0.79 -7.29
CA HIS A 185 -4.80 0.46 -8.00
C HIS A 185 -4.72 -1.05 -8.27
N MET A 186 -4.47 -1.43 -9.52
CA MET A 186 -4.02 -2.79 -9.85
C MET A 186 -2.50 -2.78 -9.95
N MET A 187 -1.84 -3.68 -9.22
CA MET A 187 -0.38 -3.76 -9.20
C MET A 187 0.11 -5.17 -9.47
N LYS A 188 1.27 -5.26 -10.14
CA LYS A 188 1.94 -6.52 -10.48
C LYS A 188 3.28 -6.59 -9.79
N CYS A 189 3.54 -7.70 -9.10
CA CYS A 189 4.82 -7.91 -8.44
C CYS A 189 5.95 -7.98 -9.47
N GLN A 190 7.01 -7.24 -9.21
CA GLN A 190 8.22 -7.19 -10.02
C GLN A 190 9.37 -7.96 -9.37
N GLY A 191 9.30 -8.20 -8.05
CA GLY A 191 10.34 -8.91 -7.32
C GLY A 191 10.27 -8.70 -5.81
N GLY A 192 11.34 -9.11 -5.14
CA GLY A 192 11.48 -9.14 -3.69
C GLY A 192 11.65 -10.55 -3.13
N SER A 193 11.72 -10.66 -1.81
CA SER A 193 11.86 -11.95 -1.10
C SER A 193 10.53 -12.65 -0.86
N ARG A 194 9.40 -11.97 -1.08
CA ARG A 194 8.06 -12.54 -1.15
C ARG A 194 7.42 -12.15 -2.48
N ILE A 195 6.77 -13.10 -3.14
CA ILE A 195 6.19 -12.90 -4.48
C ILE A 195 4.72 -13.28 -4.43
N ASP A 196 3.86 -12.27 -4.36
CA ASP A 196 2.42 -12.39 -4.59
C ASP A 196 2.13 -11.75 -5.95
N GLN A 197 1.65 -12.52 -6.94
CA GLN A 197 1.74 -12.12 -8.36
C GLN A 197 1.06 -10.78 -8.68
N TYR A 198 -0.16 -10.60 -8.21
CA TYR A 198 -0.94 -9.37 -8.36
C TYR A 198 -1.58 -8.99 -7.04
N VAL A 199 -1.74 -7.69 -6.83
CA VAL A 199 -2.47 -7.14 -5.71
C VAL A 199 -3.37 -6.01 -6.20
N VAL A 200 -4.56 -5.92 -5.59
CA VAL A 200 -5.35 -4.70 -5.58
C VAL A 200 -4.93 -3.91 -4.35
N MET A 201 -4.51 -2.66 -4.56
CA MET A 201 -4.36 -1.70 -3.49
C MET A 201 -5.51 -0.71 -3.55
N LEU A 202 -6.15 -0.51 -2.40
CA LEU A 202 -7.20 0.47 -2.20
C LEU A 202 -6.65 1.55 -1.29
N GLU A 203 -6.68 2.81 -1.73
CA GLU A 203 -6.52 3.94 -0.83
C GLU A 203 -7.89 4.46 -0.43
N ILE A 204 -8.14 4.57 0.86
CA ILE A 204 -9.46 4.90 1.41
C ILE A 204 -9.29 6.08 2.35
N GLU A 205 -10.08 7.13 2.14
CA GLU A 205 -9.95 8.41 2.83
C GLU A 205 -9.81 8.29 4.35
N SER A 206 -10.56 7.38 4.97
CA SER A 206 -10.52 7.15 6.41
C SER A 206 -11.17 5.82 6.81
N LEU A 207 -10.99 5.44 8.08
CA LEU A 207 -11.73 4.33 8.69
C LEU A 207 -13.25 4.54 8.66
N GLU A 208 -13.71 5.79 8.80
CA GLU A 208 -15.13 6.12 8.70
C GLU A 208 -15.66 5.85 7.29
N SER A 209 -14.91 6.24 6.25
CA SER A 209 -15.25 5.94 4.86
C SER A 209 -15.30 4.43 4.61
N LEU A 210 -14.32 3.67 5.12
CA LEU A 210 -14.35 2.21 5.03
C LEU A 210 -15.63 1.63 5.65
N ASN A 211 -15.93 2.03 6.89
CA ASN A 211 -17.05 1.46 7.64
C ASN A 211 -18.42 1.89 7.10
N ALA A 212 -18.51 3.01 6.37
CA ALA A 212 -19.73 3.44 5.72
C ALA A 212 -20.18 2.49 4.59
N PHE A 213 -19.26 1.75 3.98
CA PHE A 213 -19.53 0.76 2.92
C PHE A 213 -19.38 -0.68 3.41
N HIS A 214 -18.30 -0.96 4.13
CA HIS A 214 -17.93 -2.30 4.62
C HIS A 214 -17.44 -2.24 6.07
N PRO A 215 -18.34 -2.25 7.08
CA PRO A 215 -17.96 -2.17 8.50
C PRO A 215 -17.24 -3.43 8.99
N GLU A 216 -17.59 -4.59 8.45
CA GLU A 216 -16.98 -5.87 8.78
C GLU A 216 -16.66 -6.64 7.50
N LEU A 217 -15.94 -7.75 7.66
CA LEU A 217 -15.67 -8.65 6.55
C LEU A 217 -16.98 -9.25 6.04
N ASP A 218 -17.18 -9.22 4.72
CA ASP A 218 -18.37 -9.72 4.03
C ASP A 218 -19.69 -9.06 4.44
N VAL A 219 -19.62 -7.92 5.13
CA VAL A 219 -20.79 -7.11 5.46
C VAL A 219 -20.81 -5.88 4.56
N SER A 220 -21.85 -5.78 3.72
CA SER A 220 -22.13 -4.60 2.90
C SER A 220 -23.25 -3.80 3.54
N THR A 221 -23.07 -2.48 3.64
CA THR A 221 -24.16 -1.58 4.09
C THR A 221 -25.17 -1.35 2.97
N GLU A 222 -26.35 -0.81 3.32
CA GLU A 222 -27.32 -0.37 2.31
C GLU A 222 -26.72 0.66 1.35
N ARG A 223 -25.79 1.50 1.84
CA ARG A 223 -25.07 2.47 1.01
C ARG A 223 -24.21 1.78 -0.04
N ALA A 224 -23.51 0.70 0.32
CA ALA A 224 -22.74 -0.10 -0.63
C ALA A 224 -23.65 -0.78 -1.66
N LEU A 225 -24.78 -1.35 -1.21
CA LEU A 225 -25.76 -1.97 -2.10
C LEU A 225 -26.39 -0.97 -3.07
N GLN A 226 -26.71 0.23 -2.60
CA GLN A 226 -27.20 1.32 -3.45
C GLN A 226 -26.17 1.73 -4.50
N PHE A 227 -24.92 1.93 -4.08
CA PHE A 227 -23.85 2.27 -5.02
C PHE A 227 -23.70 1.22 -6.12
N VAL A 228 -23.72 -0.07 -5.76
CA VAL A 228 -23.69 -1.19 -6.71
C VAL A 228 -24.88 -1.14 -7.68
N ARG A 229 -26.10 -0.85 -7.21
CA ARG A 229 -27.29 -0.69 -8.07
C ARG A 229 -27.16 0.46 -9.06
N GLU A 230 -26.48 1.54 -8.67
CA GLU A 230 -26.25 2.72 -9.52
C GLU A 230 -25.11 2.50 -10.53
N HIS A 231 -24.23 1.52 -10.30
CA HIS A 231 -23.02 1.26 -11.11
C HIS A 231 -23.02 -0.14 -11.73
N GLN A 232 -24.11 -0.53 -12.39
CA GLN A 232 -24.27 -1.87 -12.97
C GLN A 232 -23.21 -2.27 -14.01
N ASP A 233 -22.54 -1.31 -14.66
CA ASP A 233 -21.44 -1.65 -15.56
C ASP A 233 -20.18 -2.14 -14.84
N ALA A 234 -19.92 -1.60 -13.64
CA ALA A 234 -18.85 -2.06 -12.77
C ALA A 234 -19.12 -3.49 -12.30
N GLU A 235 -20.37 -3.83 -11.99
CA GLU A 235 -20.74 -5.21 -11.63
C GLU A 235 -20.52 -6.20 -12.77
N ARG A 236 -20.90 -5.84 -14.01
CA ARG A 236 -20.59 -6.69 -15.17
C ARG A 236 -19.09 -6.88 -15.35
N MET A 237 -18.29 -5.83 -15.15
CA MET A 237 -16.84 -5.93 -15.18
C MET A 237 -16.31 -6.85 -14.06
N ASN A 238 -16.89 -6.79 -12.86
CA ASN A 238 -16.56 -7.67 -11.75
C ASN A 238 -16.87 -9.14 -12.07
N GLU A 239 -17.98 -9.43 -12.77
CA GLU A 239 -18.30 -10.78 -13.26
C GLU A 239 -17.29 -11.26 -14.30
N GLU A 240 -16.97 -10.45 -15.31
CA GLU A 240 -15.96 -10.75 -16.33
C GLU A 240 -14.57 -10.97 -15.70
N TRP A 241 -14.20 -10.19 -14.69
CA TRP A 241 -12.97 -10.36 -13.93
C TRP A 241 -12.91 -11.75 -13.28
N ARG A 242 -13.99 -12.21 -12.65
CA ARG A 242 -14.02 -13.47 -11.87
C ARG A 242 -13.73 -14.72 -12.71
N GLU A 243 -13.93 -14.62 -14.02
CA GLU A 243 -13.53 -15.63 -15.01
C GLU A 243 -12.03 -15.67 -15.27
N LEU A 244 -11.31 -14.57 -15.00
CA LEU A 244 -9.88 -14.43 -15.25
C LEU A 244 -9.02 -14.59 -13.99
N ALA A 245 -9.49 -14.07 -12.87
CA ALA A 245 -8.76 -14.08 -11.61
C ALA A 245 -9.70 -14.16 -10.41
N SER A 246 -9.13 -14.43 -9.26
CA SER A 246 -9.78 -14.24 -7.98
C SER A 246 -10.13 -12.75 -7.79
N PHE A 247 -11.18 -12.45 -7.03
CA PHE A 247 -11.72 -11.10 -6.83
C PHE A 247 -11.27 -10.45 -5.51
N SER A 248 -11.02 -9.14 -5.47
CA SER A 248 -10.64 -8.44 -4.25
C SER A 248 -11.67 -8.61 -3.12
N GLY A 249 -11.26 -9.14 -1.96
CA GLY A 249 -12.12 -9.38 -0.79
C GLY A 249 -12.14 -10.84 -0.32
N ALA A 250 -12.86 -11.11 0.78
CA ALA A 250 -12.99 -12.48 1.28
C ALA A 250 -13.75 -13.39 0.28
N PRO A 251 -13.43 -14.69 0.25
CA PRO A 251 -12.52 -15.43 1.15
C PRO A 251 -11.04 -15.46 0.69
N GLN A 252 -10.47 -14.37 0.15
CA GLN A 252 -9.04 -14.32 -0.25
C GLN A 252 -8.12 -13.67 0.78
N LEU A 253 -6.82 -13.82 0.55
CA LEU A 253 -5.75 -13.21 1.33
C LEU A 253 -5.80 -11.69 1.20
N TYR A 254 -6.37 -11.03 2.21
CA TYR A 254 -6.47 -9.58 2.25
C TYR A 254 -6.10 -9.04 3.63
N THR A 255 -5.69 -7.78 3.66
CA THR A 255 -5.61 -7.01 4.91
C THR A 255 -5.90 -5.55 4.60
N ASP A 256 -6.76 -4.94 5.40
CA ASP A 256 -6.91 -3.49 5.43
C ASP A 256 -6.05 -2.95 6.57
N TYR A 257 -5.32 -1.86 6.32
CA TYR A 257 -4.37 -1.28 7.25
C TYR A 257 -4.73 0.17 7.56
N LEU A 258 -4.65 0.56 8.83
CA LEU A 258 -4.68 1.96 9.22
C LEU A 258 -3.28 2.57 9.07
N THR A 259 -3.18 3.77 8.51
CA THR A 259 -1.91 4.50 8.44
C THR A 259 -1.59 5.12 9.81
N ILE A 260 -0.37 4.90 10.28
CA ILE A 260 0.07 5.25 11.63
C ILE A 260 1.02 6.44 11.62
N ALA A 261 1.91 6.50 10.62
CA ALA A 261 2.90 7.53 10.41
C ALA A 261 3.31 7.57 8.93
N GLY A 262 3.92 8.66 8.49
CA GLY A 262 4.44 8.83 7.12
C GLY A 262 5.25 10.12 7.00
N ASN A 263 5.97 10.30 5.89
CA ASN A 263 6.76 11.52 5.61
C ASN A 263 5.95 12.65 4.94
N GLY A 264 4.63 12.58 4.97
CA GLY A 264 3.75 13.61 4.43
C GLY A 264 3.56 14.84 5.33
N GLY A 265 4.26 14.89 6.47
CA GLY A 265 4.22 15.98 7.46
C GLY A 265 5.37 16.96 7.35
#